data_AF-A0A662RPR1-F1
#
_entry.id   AF-A0A662RPR1-F1
#
_cell.length_a   1.000
_cell.length_b   1.000
_cell.length_c   1.000
_cell.angle_alpha   90.00
_cell.angle_beta   90.00
_cell.angle_gamma   90.00
#
_symmetry.space_group_name_H-M   'P 1'
#
loop_
_entity.id
_entity.type
_entity.pdbx_description
1 polymer ?
#
loop_
_entity_poly.entity_id
_entity_poly.type
_entity_poly.pdbx_seq_one_letter_code
_entity_poly.pdbx_strand_id
1 'polypeptide(L)'
;MLDKLTNNSDMNNTKEVCKDVCETGEKKEDFSMKKEIMTLGLGILIYAGALVFKLPFWLGLSLFLLSYIIIAGDIVWKAIRNVFRREVFDENFLLTVATAGAFAIKKFPEAVAVMLCFKIGELLQDIALTRSRKSIKSLMEIRPDYANLKIDGGTKKVAPDAVN
;
A
#
# COMPACT_ATOMS: atom_id res chain seq x y z
N MET A 1 -19.56 37.67 35.41
CA MET A 1 -19.62 38.67 34.32
C MET A 1 -18.27 38.60 33.63
N LEU A 2 -18.23 38.12 32.38
CA LEU A 2 -17.05 37.98 31.49
C LEU A 2 -16.06 36.88 31.98
N ASP A 3 -15.80 35.78 31.27
CA ASP A 3 -15.33 35.74 29.89
C ASP A 3 -16.10 34.77 29.00
N LYS A 4 -16.75 35.36 27.99
CA LYS A 4 -17.34 34.72 26.81
C LYS A 4 -16.44 34.94 25.58
N LEU A 5 -15.12 35.01 25.72
CA LEU A 5 -14.24 35.50 24.65
C LEU A 5 -12.91 34.74 24.49
N THR A 6 -12.90 33.43 24.66
CA THR A 6 -11.80 32.60 24.13
C THR A 6 -12.35 31.48 23.26
N ASN A 7 -12.34 31.82 21.97
CA ASN A 7 -11.66 31.03 20.95
C ASN A 7 -12.55 30.30 19.93
N ASN A 8 -13.17 31.12 19.07
CA ASN A 8 -13.72 30.76 17.76
C ASN A 8 -12.59 30.34 16.76
N SER A 9 -11.33 30.67 17.04
CA SER A 9 -10.16 30.38 16.19
C SER A 9 -9.61 28.94 16.34
N ASP A 10 -9.77 28.27 17.47
CA ASP A 10 -9.27 26.89 17.69
C ASP A 10 -10.12 25.83 16.96
N MET A 11 -11.42 26.10 16.78
CA MET A 11 -12.36 25.15 16.17
C MET A 11 -12.31 25.16 14.63
N ASN A 12 -11.85 26.26 14.02
CA ASN A 12 -11.54 26.31 12.59
C ASN A 12 -10.21 25.60 12.27
N ASN A 13 -9.19 25.78 13.12
CA ASN A 13 -7.88 25.15 12.96
C ASN A 13 -7.94 23.61 13.08
N THR A 14 -8.70 23.09 14.06
CA THR A 14 -8.88 21.63 14.22
C THR A 14 -9.61 20.99 13.02
N LYS A 15 -10.53 21.72 12.37
CA LYS A 15 -11.22 21.23 11.17
C LYS A 15 -10.32 21.25 9.93
N GLU A 16 -9.41 22.21 9.80
CA GLU A 16 -8.40 22.22 8.73
C GLU A 16 -7.34 21.13 8.93
N VAL A 17 -6.84 20.94 10.16
CA VAL A 17 -5.86 19.90 10.48
C VAL A 17 -6.43 18.48 10.26
N CYS A 18 -7.69 18.22 10.64
CA CYS A 18 -8.34 16.94 10.34
C CYS A 18 -8.63 16.74 8.85
N LYS A 19 -8.79 17.83 8.08
CA LYS A 19 -9.01 17.77 6.63
C LYS A 19 -7.70 17.47 5.90
N ASP A 20 -6.59 18.08 6.31
CA ASP A 20 -5.26 17.83 5.74
C ASP A 20 -4.75 16.40 6.01
N VAL A 21 -5.06 15.82 7.18
CA VAL A 21 -4.68 14.43 7.49
C VAL A 21 -5.47 13.41 6.63
N CYS A 22 -6.70 13.75 6.21
CA CYS A 22 -7.49 12.90 5.30
C CYS A 22 -7.13 13.10 3.82
N GLU A 23 -6.84 14.33 3.35
CA GLU A 23 -6.56 14.60 1.93
C GLU A 23 -5.08 14.40 1.53
N THR A 24 -4.14 14.42 2.47
CA THR A 24 -2.70 14.29 2.16
C THR A 24 -2.30 12.84 1.79
N GLY A 25 -3.11 11.84 2.15
CA GLY A 25 -2.88 10.44 1.81
C GLY A 25 -3.17 10.10 0.34
N GLU A 26 -4.23 10.67 -0.25
CA GLU A 26 -4.74 10.18 -1.53
C GLU A 26 -3.92 10.65 -2.74
N LYS A 27 -3.39 11.88 -2.75
CA LYS A 27 -2.70 12.43 -3.95
C LYS A 27 -1.29 11.89 -4.19
N LYS A 28 -0.59 11.37 -3.17
CA LYS A 28 0.74 10.74 -3.34
C LYS A 28 0.66 9.26 -3.67
N GLU A 29 -0.37 8.56 -3.19
CA GLU A 29 -0.58 7.13 -3.45
C GLU A 29 -0.98 6.86 -4.91
N ASP A 30 -1.84 7.69 -5.50
CA ASP A 30 -2.38 7.48 -6.85
C ASP A 30 -1.28 7.54 -7.95
N PHE A 31 -0.33 8.47 -7.83
CA PHE A 31 0.75 8.64 -8.82
C PHE A 31 1.84 7.56 -8.70
N SER A 32 2.12 7.09 -7.48
CA SER A 32 3.07 6.01 -7.24
C SER A 32 2.50 4.66 -7.70
N MET A 33 1.24 4.39 -7.35
CA MET A 33 0.55 3.15 -7.70
C MET A 33 0.37 3.00 -9.22
N LYS A 34 -0.03 4.07 -9.93
CA LYS A 34 -0.12 4.03 -11.41
C LYS A 34 1.23 3.77 -12.07
N LYS A 35 2.32 4.37 -11.56
CA LYS A 35 3.66 4.14 -12.10
C LYS A 35 4.11 2.70 -11.87
N GLU A 36 3.86 2.15 -10.69
CA GLU A 36 4.22 0.78 -10.33
C GLU A 36 3.42 -0.24 -11.15
N ILE A 37 2.11 -0.02 -11.35
CA ILE A 37 1.27 -0.82 -12.24
C ILE A 37 1.71 -0.70 -13.70
N MET A 38 2.09 0.50 -14.17
CA MET A 38 2.59 0.70 -15.54
C MET A 38 3.94 0.00 -15.76
N THR A 39 4.85 0.07 -14.79
CA THR A 39 6.13 -0.65 -14.82
C THR A 39 5.92 -2.15 -14.82
N LEU A 40 5.00 -2.66 -13.99
CA LEU A 40 4.61 -4.06 -13.95
C LEU A 40 3.99 -4.50 -15.29
N GLY A 41 3.06 -3.73 -15.83
CA GLY A 41 2.42 -4.00 -17.12
C GLY A 41 3.43 -4.02 -18.29
N LEU A 42 4.37 -3.08 -18.31
CA LEU A 42 5.47 -3.07 -19.29
C LEU A 42 6.38 -4.30 -19.13
N GLY A 43 6.71 -4.68 -17.91
CA GLY A 43 7.50 -5.86 -17.59
C GLY A 43 6.83 -7.16 -18.09
N ILE A 44 5.52 -7.30 -17.87
CA ILE A 44 4.71 -8.42 -18.38
C ILE A 44 4.73 -8.46 -19.91
N LEU A 45 4.53 -7.32 -20.56
CA LEU A 45 4.48 -7.24 -22.01
C LEU A 45 5.81 -7.71 -22.64
N ILE A 46 6.94 -7.27 -22.07
CA ILE A 46 8.28 -7.70 -22.50
C ILE A 46 8.49 -9.20 -22.22
N TYR A 47 8.09 -9.69 -21.04
CA TYR A 47 8.19 -11.11 -20.68
C TYR A 47 7.38 -12.01 -21.62
N ALA A 48 6.14 -11.62 -21.92
CA ALA A 48 5.28 -12.33 -22.86
C ALA A 48 5.87 -12.32 -24.29
N GLY A 49 6.37 -11.16 -24.73
CA GLY A 49 7.09 -11.05 -26.01
C GLY A 49 8.30 -11.98 -26.09
N ALA A 50 9.09 -12.09 -25.02
CA ALA A 50 10.24 -12.99 -24.94
C ALA A 50 9.86 -14.47 -25.07
N LEU A 51 8.72 -14.88 -24.49
CA LEU A 51 8.21 -16.25 -24.58
C LEU A 51 7.69 -16.59 -25.99
N VAL A 52 7.00 -15.65 -26.64
CA VAL A 52 6.40 -15.85 -27.97
C VAL A 52 7.47 -15.93 -29.05
N PHE A 53 8.48 -15.07 -29.01
CA PHE A 53 9.47 -14.96 -30.09
C PHE A 53 10.58 -16.02 -30.07
N LYS A 54 10.59 -16.95 -29.11
CA LYS A 54 11.51 -18.11 -28.99
C LYS A 54 12.93 -17.80 -29.53
N LEU A 55 13.51 -16.74 -28.98
CA LEU A 55 14.76 -16.14 -29.46
C LEU A 55 15.98 -17.05 -29.20
N PRO A 56 17.09 -16.88 -29.94
CA PRO A 56 18.34 -17.56 -29.65
C PRO A 56 18.81 -17.26 -28.22
N PHE A 57 19.50 -18.22 -27.59
CA PHE A 57 19.81 -18.23 -26.15
C PHE A 57 20.36 -16.90 -25.61
N TRP A 58 21.28 -16.27 -26.32
CA TRP A 58 21.89 -14.99 -25.91
C TRP A 58 20.92 -13.80 -25.99
N LEU A 59 20.06 -13.73 -27.02
CA LEU A 59 19.06 -12.67 -27.14
C LEU A 59 17.94 -12.87 -26.12
N GLY A 60 17.47 -14.12 -25.94
CA GLY A 60 16.46 -14.46 -24.95
C GLY A 60 16.92 -14.13 -23.53
N LEU A 61 18.17 -14.48 -23.18
CA LEU A 61 18.78 -14.12 -21.91
C LEU A 61 18.72 -12.62 -21.64
N SER A 62 19.17 -11.81 -22.60
CA SER A 62 19.21 -10.35 -22.46
C SER A 62 17.79 -9.78 -22.25
N LEU A 63 16.80 -10.28 -22.98
CA LEU A 63 15.41 -9.84 -22.85
C LEU A 63 14.80 -10.23 -21.50
N PHE A 64 15.02 -11.46 -21.03
CA PHE A 64 14.56 -11.89 -19.70
C PHE A 64 15.25 -11.12 -18.58
N LEU A 65 16.54 -10.84 -18.72
CA LEU A 65 17.30 -10.06 -17.75
C LEU A 65 16.79 -8.61 -17.70
N LEU A 66 16.47 -8.02 -18.85
CA LEU A 66 15.92 -6.67 -18.93
C LEU A 66 14.51 -6.60 -18.31
N SER A 67 13.63 -7.56 -18.64
CA SER A 67 12.30 -7.68 -18.02
C SER A 67 12.42 -7.88 -16.51
N TYR A 68 13.33 -8.75 -16.07
CA TYR A 68 13.62 -8.98 -14.67
C TYR A 68 14.02 -7.67 -13.97
N ILE A 69 14.99 -6.91 -14.50
CA ILE A 69 15.46 -5.67 -13.88
C ILE A 69 14.35 -4.62 -13.77
N ILE A 70 13.47 -4.52 -14.78
CA ILE A 70 12.33 -3.59 -14.76
C ILE A 70 11.35 -3.92 -13.63
N ILE A 71 11.07 -5.21 -13.41
CA ILE A 71 10.10 -5.68 -12.41
C ILE A 71 10.72 -5.79 -11.01
N ALA A 72 11.96 -6.28 -10.92
CA ALA A 72 12.67 -6.60 -9.70
C ALA A 72 13.39 -5.39 -9.08
N GLY A 73 13.59 -4.31 -9.85
CA GLY A 73 14.48 -3.22 -9.47
C GLY A 73 14.14 -2.58 -8.12
N ASP A 74 12.85 -2.31 -7.86
CA ASP A 74 12.41 -1.74 -6.58
C ASP A 74 12.53 -2.76 -5.44
N ILE A 75 12.24 -4.04 -5.68
CA ILE A 75 12.33 -5.12 -4.69
C ILE A 75 13.77 -5.38 -4.28
N VAL A 76 14.68 -5.49 -5.25
CA VAL A 76 16.12 -5.68 -4.99
C VAL A 76 16.67 -4.47 -4.23
N TRP A 77 16.23 -3.26 -4.58
CA TRP A 77 16.64 -2.06 -3.86
C TRP A 77 16.12 -2.01 -2.42
N LYS A 78 14.85 -2.39 -2.20
CA LYS A 78 14.26 -2.58 -0.87
C LYS A 78 15.04 -3.64 -0.07
N ALA A 79 15.32 -4.80 -0.67
CA ALA A 79 16.07 -5.88 -0.05
C ALA A 79 17.46 -5.42 0.43
N ILE A 80 18.22 -4.76 -0.43
CA ILE A 80 19.55 -4.23 -0.10
C ILE A 80 19.45 -3.26 1.09
N ARG A 81 18.50 -2.31 1.04
CA ARG A 81 18.28 -1.34 2.13
C ARG A 81 17.90 -2.03 3.45
N ASN A 82 17.05 -3.04 3.41
CA ASN A 82 16.56 -3.76 4.59
C ASN A 82 17.68 -4.61 5.24
N VAL A 83 18.53 -5.24 4.41
CA VAL A 83 19.73 -5.95 4.88
C VAL A 83 20.66 -5.02 5.65
N PHE A 84 20.90 -3.80 5.16
CA PHE A 84 21.73 -2.81 5.88
C PHE A 84 21.14 -2.38 7.22
N ARG A 85 19.81 -2.48 7.39
CA ARG A 85 19.11 -2.18 8.66
C ARG A 85 19.06 -3.37 9.63
N ARG A 86 19.78 -4.47 9.32
CA ARG A 86 19.80 -5.73 10.08
C ARG A 86 18.51 -6.57 10.00
N GLU A 87 17.65 -6.29 9.03
CA GLU A 87 16.43 -7.08 8.76
C GLU A 87 16.70 -8.05 7.60
N VAL A 88 17.57 -9.03 7.84
CA VAL A 88 18.03 -9.98 6.81
C VAL A 88 17.03 -11.09 6.48
N PHE A 89 15.96 -11.24 7.25
CA PHE A 89 14.89 -12.22 7.01
C PHE A 89 13.61 -11.56 6.47
N ASP A 90 13.80 -10.60 5.58
CA ASP A 90 12.71 -9.87 4.92
C ASP A 90 12.25 -10.58 3.63
N GLU A 91 10.97 -10.43 3.28
CA GLU A 91 10.38 -11.04 2.09
C GLU A 91 11.13 -10.64 0.80
N ASN A 92 11.52 -9.36 0.70
CA ASN A 92 12.25 -8.83 -0.45
C ASN A 92 13.64 -9.48 -0.57
N PHE A 93 14.31 -9.74 0.56
CA PHE A 93 15.62 -10.37 0.58
C PHE A 93 15.53 -11.85 0.20
N LEU A 94 14.62 -12.61 0.81
CA LEU A 94 14.40 -14.01 0.49
C LEU A 94 14.08 -14.19 -1.00
N LEU A 95 13.23 -13.31 -1.55
CA LEU A 95 12.87 -13.34 -2.96
C LEU A 95 14.07 -13.02 -3.86
N THR A 96 14.86 -11.99 -3.53
CA THR A 96 16.06 -11.61 -4.30
C THR A 96 17.09 -12.74 -4.34
N VAL A 97 17.30 -13.45 -3.23
CA VAL A 97 18.21 -14.60 -3.17
C VAL A 97 17.65 -15.78 -3.98
N ALA A 98 16.35 -16.04 -3.90
CA ALA A 98 15.70 -17.10 -4.66
C ALA A 98 15.80 -16.87 -6.17
N THR A 99 15.52 -15.66 -6.64
CA THR A 99 15.63 -15.31 -8.06
C THR A 99 17.09 -15.33 -8.50
N ALA A 100 18.03 -14.82 -7.72
CA ALA A 100 19.46 -14.93 -8.01
C ALA A 100 19.92 -16.39 -8.15
N GLY A 101 19.41 -17.29 -7.31
CA GLY A 101 19.63 -18.74 -7.43
C GLY A 101 19.08 -19.33 -8.72
N ALA A 102 17.88 -18.92 -9.14
CA ALA A 102 17.29 -19.34 -10.41
C ALA A 102 18.11 -18.84 -11.63
N PHE A 103 18.67 -17.62 -11.55
CA PHE A 103 19.62 -17.11 -12.55
C PHE A 103 20.89 -17.96 -12.62
N ALA A 104 21.41 -18.44 -11.48
CA ALA A 104 22.60 -19.30 -11.44
C ALA A 104 22.41 -20.65 -12.15
N ILE A 105 21.20 -21.22 -12.11
CA ILE A 105 20.83 -22.49 -12.76
C ILE A 105 20.36 -22.25 -14.22
N LYS A 106 20.46 -21.02 -14.73
CA LYS A 106 20.02 -20.60 -16.08
C LYS A 106 18.52 -20.78 -16.34
N LYS A 107 17.71 -20.71 -15.27
CA LYS A 107 16.24 -20.78 -15.32
C LYS A 107 15.63 -19.38 -15.26
N PHE A 108 15.84 -18.62 -16.33
CA PHE A 108 15.45 -17.20 -16.42
C PHE A 108 13.93 -17.00 -16.49
N PRO A 109 13.17 -17.75 -17.31
CA PRO A 109 11.71 -17.58 -17.35
C PRO A 109 11.06 -17.84 -15.99
N GLU A 110 11.52 -18.86 -15.28
CA GLU A 110 11.02 -19.22 -13.94
C GLU A 110 11.32 -18.13 -12.91
N ALA A 111 12.53 -17.53 -12.96
CA ALA A 111 12.90 -16.43 -12.08
C ALA A 111 11.97 -15.21 -12.26
N VAL A 112 11.67 -14.85 -13.51
CA VAL A 112 10.78 -13.72 -13.82
C VAL A 112 9.34 -14.06 -13.42
N ALA A 113 8.87 -15.29 -13.65
CA ALA A 113 7.52 -15.71 -13.27
C ALA A 113 7.30 -15.62 -11.76
N VAL A 114 8.24 -16.12 -10.95
CA VAL A 114 8.16 -16.03 -9.48
C VAL A 114 8.15 -14.57 -9.02
N MET A 115 9.01 -13.73 -9.61
CA MET A 115 9.06 -12.30 -9.29
C MET A 115 7.74 -11.59 -9.61
N LEU A 116 7.13 -11.94 -10.75
CA LEU A 116 5.86 -11.38 -11.17
C LEU A 116 4.71 -11.81 -10.25
N CYS A 117 4.65 -13.09 -9.88
CA CYS A 117 3.66 -13.59 -8.93
C CYS A 117 3.80 -12.91 -7.56
N PHE A 118 5.03 -12.70 -7.08
CA PHE A 118 5.27 -11.96 -5.85
C PHE A 118 4.76 -10.53 -5.95
N LYS A 119 5.09 -9.80 -7.02
CA LYS A 119 4.66 -8.41 -7.19
C LYS A 119 3.14 -8.28 -7.22
N ILE A 120 2.44 -9.21 -7.87
CA ILE A 120 0.98 -9.28 -7.84
C ILE A 120 0.48 -9.59 -6.42
N GLY A 121 1.15 -10.49 -5.70
CA GLY A 121 0.86 -10.80 -4.30
C GLY A 121 0.98 -9.58 -3.37
N GLU A 122 2.04 -8.78 -3.52
CA GLU A 122 2.26 -7.52 -2.79
C GLU A 122 1.06 -6.57 -2.98
N LEU A 123 0.60 -6.41 -4.23
CA LEU A 123 -0.58 -5.59 -4.54
C LEU A 123 -1.86 -6.12 -3.88
N LEU A 124 -2.08 -7.43 -3.91
CA LEU A 124 -3.26 -8.04 -3.29
C LEU A 124 -3.22 -7.93 -1.76
N GLN A 125 -2.04 -8.07 -1.17
CA GLN A 125 -1.80 -7.89 0.26
C GLN A 125 -2.14 -6.46 0.69
N ASP A 126 -1.66 -5.46 -0.04
CA ASP A 126 -1.96 -4.05 0.28
C ASP A 126 -3.46 -3.73 0.21
N ILE A 127 -4.15 -4.23 -0.83
CA ILE A 127 -5.59 -4.08 -0.97
C ILE A 127 -6.33 -4.76 0.19
N ALA A 128 -5.92 -5.99 0.55
CA ALA A 128 -6.54 -6.75 1.62
C ALA A 128 -6.35 -6.09 3.00
N LEU A 129 -5.14 -5.61 3.27
CA LEU A 129 -4.81 -4.90 4.51
C LEU A 129 -5.59 -3.59 4.63
N THR A 130 -5.67 -2.83 3.54
CA THR A 130 -6.42 -1.56 3.49
C THR A 130 -7.91 -1.78 3.74
N ARG A 131 -8.51 -2.77 3.07
CA ARG A 131 -9.92 -3.15 3.32
C ARG A 131 -10.14 -3.58 4.76
N SER A 132 -9.24 -4.38 5.32
CA SER A 132 -9.33 -4.84 6.71
C SER A 132 -9.32 -3.68 7.70
N ARG A 133 -8.39 -2.73 7.54
CA ARG A 133 -8.31 -1.52 8.39
C ARG A 133 -9.58 -0.66 8.26
N LYS A 134 -10.12 -0.50 7.05
CA LYS A 134 -11.35 0.27 6.81
C LYS A 134 -12.57 -0.34 7.51
N SER A 135 -12.72 -1.66 7.44
CA SER A 135 -13.82 -2.36 8.12
C SER A 135 -13.76 -2.19 9.64
N ILE A 136 -12.56 -2.27 10.24
CA ILE A 136 -12.38 -2.04 11.68
C ILE A 136 -12.75 -0.59 12.04
N LYS A 137 -12.29 0.39 11.24
CA LYS A 137 -12.60 1.80 11.48
C LYS A 137 -14.11 2.07 11.43
N SER A 138 -14.82 1.52 10.43
CA SER A 138 -16.27 1.68 10.32
C SER A 138 -17.06 1.06 11.49
N LEU A 139 -16.52 0.01 12.12
CA LEU A 139 -17.13 -0.59 13.30
C LEU A 139 -16.90 0.23 14.57
N MET A 140 -15.75 0.92 14.67
CA MET A 140 -15.50 1.85 15.78
C MET A 140 -16.31 3.14 15.68
N GLU A 141 -16.60 3.60 14.46
CA GLU A 141 -17.44 4.79 14.19
C GLU A 141 -18.93 4.60 14.56
N ILE A 142 -19.36 3.38 14.92
CA ILE A 142 -20.72 3.10 15.40
C ILE A 142 -20.97 3.61 16.82
N ARG A 143 -19.94 3.96 17.62
CA ARG A 143 -20.14 4.57 18.94
C ARG A 143 -20.69 5.99 18.76
N PRO A 144 -21.97 6.26 19.09
CA PRO A 144 -22.52 7.60 18.95
C PRO A 144 -21.90 8.52 20.00
N ASP A 145 -21.48 9.72 19.62
CA ASP A 145 -20.90 10.70 20.55
C ASP A 145 -21.96 11.32 21.50
N TYR A 146 -23.25 11.21 21.16
CA TYR A 146 -24.35 11.78 21.93
C TYR A 146 -25.65 10.97 21.78
N ALA A 147 -26.43 10.93 22.86
CA ALA A 147 -27.80 10.42 22.88
C ALA A 147 -28.77 11.60 23.10
N ASN A 148 -29.95 11.54 22.48
CA ASN A 148 -31.02 12.51 22.74
C ASN A 148 -31.94 11.94 23.82
N LEU A 149 -31.96 12.59 24.99
CA LEU A 149 -32.88 12.25 26.07
C LEU A 149 -34.17 13.08 25.92
N LYS A 150 -35.33 12.40 25.85
CA LYS A 150 -36.64 13.05 25.77
C LYS A 150 -37.20 13.22 27.18
N ILE A 151 -37.33 14.47 27.63
CA ILE A 151 -37.89 14.85 28.94
C ILE A 151 -39.18 15.62 28.66
N ASP A 152 -40.19 15.51 29.52
CA ASP A 152 -41.49 16.17 29.33
C ASP A 152 -41.30 17.69 29.12
N GLY A 153 -41.49 18.13 27.86
CA GLY A 153 -41.28 19.51 27.40
C GLY A 153 -40.12 19.76 26.43
N GLY A 154 -39.24 18.79 26.12
CA GLY A 154 -38.16 19.00 25.14
C GLY A 154 -37.15 17.87 24.95
N THR A 155 -36.22 18.03 24.00
CA THR A 155 -35.09 17.11 23.76
C THR A 155 -33.77 17.71 24.25
N LYS A 156 -32.99 16.95 25.03
CA LYS A 156 -31.68 17.36 25.54
C LYS A 156 -30.60 16.39 25.05
N LYS A 157 -29.56 16.90 24.38
CA LYS A 157 -28.38 16.11 23.99
C LYS A 157 -27.54 15.81 25.24
N VAL A 158 -27.29 14.54 25.51
CA VAL A 158 -26.47 14.05 26.63
C VAL A 158 -25.44 13.05 26.11
N ALA A 159 -24.35 12.83 26.86
CA ALA A 159 -23.43 11.74 26.56
C ALA A 159 -24.16 10.38 26.70
N PRO A 160 -23.83 9.37 25.88
CA PRO A 160 -24.50 8.06 25.92
C PRO A 160 -24.43 7.40 27.31
N ASP A 161 -23.33 7.60 28.05
CA ASP A 161 -23.12 7.02 29.39
C ASP A 161 -24.07 7.59 30.47
N ALA A 162 -24.81 8.66 30.16
CA ALA A 162 -25.76 9.30 31.07
C ALA A 162 -27.23 8.88 30.84
N VAL A 163 -27.49 8.00 29.88
CA VAL A 163 -28.82 7.42 29.61
C VAL A 163 -28.82 5.99 30.15
N ASN A 164 -29.11 5.83 31.44
CA ASN A 164 -29.13 4.54 32.12
C ASN A 164 -30.45 3.80 31.92
#